data_AF-F0LJU9-F1
#
_entry.id   AF-F0LJU9-F1
#
_cell.length_a   1.000
_cell.length_b   1.000
_cell.length_c   1.000
_cell.angle_alpha   90.00
_cell.angle_beta   90.00
_cell.angle_gamma   90.00
#
_symmetry.space_group_name_H-M   'P 1'
#
loop_
_entity.id
_entity.type
_entity.pdbx_description
1 polymer ?
#
loop_
_entity_poly.entity_id
_entity_poly.type
_entity_poly.pdbx_seq_one_letter_code
_entity_poly.pdbx_strand_id
1 'polypeptide(L)'
;MITGDAKKITRIFLNAWLSNGMTFLAEHLPFDVKYPGNVFIGSLNEGIEFDGYLIYNLLSRPKNERARVYEWIKEHSNKLILIYETKYMKDSVLRYGIKELINYLIAYKRETLGFERIDVYKFEEGRVVEKKTYVRRS
;
A
#
# COMPACT_ATOMS: atom_id res chain seq x y z
N MET A 1 -1.50 1.97 3.02
CA MET A 1 -0.98 2.43 1.70
C MET A 1 0.45 2.92 1.82
N ILE A 2 1.29 2.65 0.82
CA ILE A 2 2.68 3.07 0.73
C ILE A 2 2.93 3.77 -0.61
N THR A 3 3.66 4.88 -0.64
CA THR A 3 3.91 5.67 -1.85
C THR A 3 5.34 6.21 -1.94
N GLY A 4 5.89 6.31 -3.17
CA GLY A 4 7.17 6.98 -3.48
C GLY A 4 8.37 6.07 -3.74
N ASP A 5 8.16 4.90 -4.32
CA ASP A 5 9.20 3.88 -4.59
C ASP A 5 9.82 3.27 -3.31
N ALA A 6 8.97 3.09 -2.31
CA ALA A 6 9.35 2.55 -1.02
C ALA A 6 9.48 1.01 -1.02
N LYS A 7 10.06 0.39 -2.05
CA LYS A 7 10.14 -1.08 -2.19
C LYS A 7 10.62 -1.77 -0.92
N LYS A 8 11.66 -1.21 -0.29
CA LYS A 8 12.22 -1.73 0.97
C LYS A 8 11.19 -1.76 2.09
N ILE A 9 10.39 -0.70 2.24
CA ILE A 9 9.35 -0.59 3.28
C ILE A 9 8.21 -1.56 2.96
N THR A 10 7.71 -1.57 1.72
CA THR A 10 6.67 -2.50 1.26
C THR A 10 7.07 -3.95 1.50
N ARG A 11 8.32 -4.30 1.17
CA ARG A 11 8.89 -5.64 1.40
C ARG A 11 8.97 -6.00 2.88
N ILE A 12 9.28 -5.04 3.76
CA ILE A 12 9.33 -5.29 5.21
C ILE A 12 7.95 -5.65 5.74
N PHE A 13 6.93 -4.86 5.41
CA PHE A 13 5.56 -5.13 5.83
C PHE A 13 5.07 -6.48 5.30
N LEU A 14 5.23 -6.72 4.00
CA LEU A 14 4.79 -7.96 3.39
C LEU A 14 5.44 -9.18 4.04
N ASN A 15 6.77 -9.17 4.22
CA ASN A 15 7.45 -10.29 4.88
C ASN A 15 7.05 -10.50 6.34
N ALA A 16 6.68 -9.43 7.06
CA ALA A 16 6.20 -9.55 8.43
C ALA A 16 4.86 -10.28 8.50
N TRP A 17 3.94 -10.00 7.58
CA TRP A 17 2.67 -10.73 7.51
C TRP A 17 2.85 -12.17 7.02
N LEU A 18 3.65 -12.37 5.98
CA LEU A 18 3.96 -13.71 5.48
C LEU A 18 4.65 -14.60 6.52
N SER A 19 5.52 -14.03 7.37
CA SER A 19 6.14 -14.81 8.46
C SER A 19 5.16 -15.32 9.51
N ASN A 20 3.96 -14.73 9.59
CA ASN A 20 2.88 -15.21 10.45
C ASN A 20 1.98 -16.25 9.74
N GLY A 21 2.40 -16.77 8.58
CA GLY A 21 1.67 -17.78 7.82
C GLY A 21 0.56 -17.22 6.92
N MET A 22 0.37 -15.90 6.88
CA MET A 22 -0.64 -15.28 6.01
C MET A 22 -0.34 -15.53 4.52
N THR A 23 -1.39 -15.66 3.73
CA THR A 23 -1.35 -15.77 2.28
C THR A 23 -1.70 -14.44 1.62
N PHE A 24 -1.01 -14.10 0.52
CA PHE A 24 -1.23 -12.85 -0.19
C PHE A 24 -1.46 -13.07 -1.68
N LEU A 25 -2.46 -12.37 -2.24
CA LEU A 25 -2.57 -12.14 -3.67
C LEU A 25 -1.93 -10.81 -4.03
N ALA A 26 -1.03 -10.80 -5.00
CA ALA A 26 -0.40 -9.60 -5.51
C ALA A 26 -0.66 -9.45 -7.01
N GLU A 27 -1.13 -8.29 -7.46
CA GLU A 27 -1.26 -8.02 -8.90
C GLU A 27 0.11 -7.97 -9.60
N HIS A 28 1.11 -7.47 -8.88
CA HIS A 28 2.49 -7.42 -9.32
C HIS A 28 3.42 -7.33 -8.11
N LEU A 29 4.54 -8.06 -8.17
CA LEU A 29 5.53 -8.08 -7.10
C LEU A 29 6.89 -7.59 -7.62
N PRO A 30 7.23 -6.29 -7.44
CA PRO A 30 8.44 -5.69 -8.02
C PRO A 30 9.72 -5.90 -7.18
N PHE A 31 9.73 -6.91 -6.30
CA PHE A 31 10.82 -7.25 -5.38
C PHE A 31 10.66 -8.67 -4.83
N ASP A 32 11.75 -9.31 -4.42
CA ASP A 32 11.67 -10.65 -3.82
C ASP A 32 11.12 -10.62 -2.39
N VAL A 33 10.45 -11.71 -2.00
CA VAL A 33 9.95 -11.97 -0.65
C VAL A 33 10.63 -13.22 -0.07
N LYS A 34 10.70 -13.30 1.26
CA LYS A 34 11.32 -14.41 1.98
C LYS A 34 10.47 -15.69 1.96
N TYR A 35 9.16 -15.55 1.77
CA TYR A 35 8.18 -16.64 1.80
C TYR A 35 7.40 -16.69 0.49
N PRO A 36 8.05 -17.01 -0.64
CA PRO A 36 7.42 -16.96 -1.96
C PRO A 36 6.25 -17.93 -2.10
N GLY A 37 6.25 -19.06 -1.37
CA GLY A 37 5.14 -20.03 -1.38
C GLY A 37 3.83 -19.51 -0.78
N ASN A 38 3.85 -18.35 -0.13
CA ASN A 38 2.68 -17.70 0.47
C ASN A 38 2.21 -16.48 -0.35
N VAL A 39 2.82 -16.23 -1.51
CA VAL A 39 2.44 -15.11 -2.39
C VAL A 39 2.05 -15.64 -3.77
N PHE A 40 0.86 -15.25 -4.20
CA PHE A 40 0.27 -15.62 -5.47
C PHE A 40 0.18 -14.39 -6.37
N ILE A 41 0.42 -14.55 -7.67
CA ILE A 41 0.33 -13.46 -8.64
C ILE A 41 -0.94 -13.67 -9.48
N GLY A 42 -1.81 -12.67 -9.50
CA GLY A 42 -3.09 -12.77 -10.19
C GLY A 42 -3.95 -11.50 -10.06
N SER A 43 -5.19 -11.59 -10.50
CA SER A 43 -6.18 -10.50 -10.46
C SER A 43 -7.09 -10.60 -9.24
N LEU A 44 -7.56 -9.45 -8.73
CA LEU A 44 -8.43 -9.38 -7.53
C LEU A 44 -9.77 -10.14 -7.64
N ASN A 45 -10.17 -10.57 -8.84
CA ASN A 45 -11.48 -11.16 -9.13
C ASN A 45 -11.46 -12.69 -9.31
N GLU A 46 -10.39 -13.38 -8.91
CA GLU A 46 -10.22 -14.82 -9.18
C GLU A 46 -11.07 -15.77 -8.31
N GLY A 47 -11.94 -15.25 -7.44
CA GLY A 47 -12.88 -16.06 -6.65
C GLY A 47 -12.24 -16.89 -5.52
N ILE A 48 -10.93 -16.83 -5.36
CA ILE A 48 -10.17 -17.41 -4.24
C ILE A 48 -9.90 -16.30 -3.21
N GLU A 49 -10.22 -16.56 -1.94
CA GLU A 49 -9.91 -15.62 -0.87
C GLU A 49 -8.50 -15.81 -0.31
N PHE A 50 -7.82 -14.69 -0.08
CA PHE A 50 -6.53 -14.60 0.58
C PHE A 50 -6.63 -13.79 1.88
N ASP A 51 -5.65 -13.93 2.76
CA ASP A 51 -5.58 -13.15 4.00
C ASP A 51 -5.26 -11.67 3.73
N GLY A 52 -4.48 -11.41 2.68
CA GLY A 52 -4.13 -10.07 2.26
C GLY A 52 -3.95 -9.89 0.76
N TYR A 53 -3.96 -8.62 0.35
CA TYR A 53 -3.91 -8.22 -1.05
C TYR A 53 -2.90 -7.10 -1.25
N LEU A 54 -2.02 -7.24 -2.25
CA LEU A 54 -1.10 -6.20 -2.71
C LEU A 54 -1.61 -5.60 -4.01
N ILE A 55 -2.14 -4.38 -3.92
CA ILE A 55 -2.65 -3.62 -5.07
C ILE A 55 -1.55 -2.70 -5.58
N TYR A 56 -1.22 -2.80 -6.87
CA TYR A 56 -0.11 -2.08 -7.49
C TYR A 56 -0.60 -0.85 -8.29
N ASN A 57 -0.02 0.31 -8.02
CA ASN A 57 -0.25 1.58 -8.74
C ASN A 57 -1.73 1.95 -8.96
N LEU A 58 -2.58 1.73 -7.96
CA LEU A 58 -4.02 2.02 -7.96
C LEU A 58 -4.36 3.45 -8.39
N LEU A 59 -3.69 4.46 -7.85
CA LEU A 59 -4.00 5.86 -8.11
C LEU A 59 -3.66 6.29 -9.53
N SER A 60 -2.74 5.58 -10.19
CA SER A 60 -2.33 5.83 -11.56
C SER A 60 -3.27 5.20 -12.60
N ARG A 61 -4.26 4.41 -12.17
CA ARG A 61 -5.22 3.75 -13.05
C ARG A 61 -6.25 4.71 -13.65
N PRO A 62 -6.87 4.35 -14.79
CA PRO A 62 -8.04 5.04 -15.32
C PRO A 62 -9.16 5.16 -14.28
N LYS A 63 -9.95 6.24 -14.36
CA LYS A 63 -11.01 6.55 -13.38
C LYS A 63 -11.98 5.39 -13.13
N ASN A 64 -12.41 4.72 -14.20
CA ASN A 64 -13.38 3.62 -14.12
C ASN A 64 -12.80 2.38 -13.43
N GLU A 65 -11.54 2.04 -13.71
CA GLU A 65 -10.87 0.93 -13.06
C GLU A 65 -10.62 1.23 -11.58
N ARG A 66 -10.17 2.45 -11.27
CA ARG A 66 -9.96 2.89 -9.89
C ARG A 66 -11.25 2.87 -9.07
N ALA A 67 -12.38 3.27 -9.65
CA ALA A 67 -13.68 3.21 -8.99
C ALA A 67 -14.08 1.76 -8.63
N ARG A 68 -13.91 0.82 -9.57
CA ARG A 68 -14.16 -0.60 -9.32
C ARG A 68 -13.31 -1.16 -8.19
N VAL A 69 -12.01 -0.83 -8.16
CA VAL A 69 -11.14 -1.29 -7.08
C VAL A 69 -11.50 -0.63 -5.74
N TYR A 70 -11.98 0.61 -5.73
CA TYR A 70 -12.45 1.26 -4.50
C TYR A 70 -13.70 0.59 -3.94
N GLU A 71 -14.64 0.20 -4.80
CA GLU A 71 -15.82 -0.58 -4.41
C GLU A 71 -15.38 -1.94 -3.83
N TRP A 72 -14.48 -2.63 -4.51
CA TRP A 72 -13.93 -3.89 -4.04
C TRP A 72 -13.25 -3.77 -2.65
N ILE A 73 -12.47 -2.70 -2.42
CA ILE A 73 -11.83 -2.44 -1.11
C ILE A 73 -12.89 -2.26 0.00
N LYS A 74 -14.01 -1.59 -0.30
CA LYS A 74 -15.09 -1.39 0.68
C LYS A 74 -15.77 -2.71 1.04
N GLU A 75 -16.01 -3.57 0.05
CA GLU A 75 -16.60 -4.89 0.24
C GLU A 75 -15.68 -5.82 1.07
N HIS A 76 -14.37 -5.61 1.00
CA HIS A 76 -13.34 -6.41 1.68
C HIS A 76 -12.71 -5.67 2.87
N SER A 77 -13.49 -4.86 3.59
CA SER A 77 -13.02 -4.06 4.73
C SER A 77 -12.44 -4.87 5.90
N ASN A 78 -12.71 -6.18 5.96
CA ASN A 78 -12.16 -7.12 6.93
C ASN A 78 -10.82 -7.76 6.50
N LYS A 79 -10.32 -7.47 5.29
CA LYS A 79 -9.08 -8.03 4.76
C LYS A 79 -7.90 -7.07 4.88
N LEU A 80 -6.68 -7.60 4.87
CA LEU A 80 -5.47 -6.79 4.87
C LEU A 80 -5.17 -6.30 3.46
N ILE A 81 -5.27 -4.99 3.23
CA ILE A 81 -5.05 -4.40 1.90
C ILE A 81 -3.84 -3.48 1.92
N LEU A 82 -2.81 -3.86 1.17
CA LEU A 82 -1.63 -3.06 0.94
C LEU A 82 -1.65 -2.46 -0.47
N ILE A 83 -1.88 -1.15 -0.55
CA ILE A 83 -1.73 -0.39 -1.81
C ILE A 83 -0.29 0.11 -1.90
N TYR A 84 0.40 -0.20 -2.99
CA TYR A 84 1.77 0.25 -3.27
C TYR A 84 1.82 1.11 -4.54
N GLU A 85 2.17 2.39 -4.36
CA GLU A 85 2.42 3.34 -5.45
C GLU A 85 3.92 3.57 -5.63
N THR A 86 4.42 3.36 -6.84
CA THR A 86 5.83 3.70 -7.16
C THR A 86 6.04 5.21 -7.23
N LYS A 87 5.03 5.96 -7.67
CA LYS A 87 5.09 7.43 -7.66
C LYS A 87 4.80 7.97 -6.27
N TYR A 88 5.41 9.10 -5.92
CA TYR A 88 5.10 9.83 -4.69
C TYR A 88 3.76 10.57 -4.84
N MET A 89 2.78 10.20 -4.02
CA MET A 89 1.37 10.58 -4.14
C MET A 89 0.78 11.14 -2.84
N LYS A 90 1.61 11.59 -1.88
CA LYS A 90 1.16 12.04 -0.56
C LYS A 90 0.00 13.04 -0.61
N ASP A 91 0.17 14.12 -1.35
CA ASP A 91 -0.83 15.21 -1.39
C ASP A 91 -2.09 14.78 -2.12
N SER A 92 -1.97 13.90 -3.13
CA SER A 92 -3.11 13.29 -3.81
C SER A 92 -3.91 12.43 -2.83
N VAL A 93 -3.25 11.58 -2.05
CA VAL A 93 -3.93 10.74 -1.05
C VAL A 93 -4.66 11.59 -0.03
N LEU A 94 -4.04 12.67 0.47
CA LEU A 94 -4.65 13.54 1.48
C LEU A 94 -5.84 14.36 0.95
N ARG A 95 -5.90 14.64 -0.36
CA ARG A 95 -6.97 15.45 -0.98
C ARG A 95 -8.13 14.62 -1.52
N TYR A 96 -7.88 13.41 -2.03
CA TYR A 96 -8.88 12.61 -2.74
C TYR A 96 -9.56 11.56 -1.84
N GLY A 97 -10.65 10.97 -2.35
CA GLY A 97 -11.48 10.01 -1.61
C GLY A 97 -10.80 8.70 -1.18
N ILE A 98 -9.56 8.44 -1.60
CA ILE A 98 -8.81 7.26 -1.13
C ILE A 98 -8.54 7.32 0.38
N LYS A 99 -8.45 8.52 0.97
CA LYS A 99 -8.26 8.68 2.43
C LYS A 99 -9.40 8.05 3.24
N GLU A 100 -10.60 7.95 2.66
CA GLU A 100 -11.76 7.32 3.27
C GLU A 100 -11.65 5.78 3.31
N LEU A 101 -10.69 5.21 2.57
CA LEU A 101 -10.53 3.76 2.38
C LEU A 101 -9.25 3.20 3.02
N ILE A 102 -8.40 4.04 3.60
CA ILE A 102 -7.12 3.61 4.16
C ILE A 102 -7.04 4.00 5.63
N ASN A 103 -6.45 3.14 6.45
CA ASN A 103 -6.18 3.47 7.85
C ASN A 103 -4.79 4.09 8.04
N TYR A 104 -3.86 3.79 7.13
CA TYR A 104 -2.48 4.28 7.20
C TYR A 104 -1.95 4.69 5.82
N LEU A 105 -1.22 5.80 5.78
CA LEU A 105 -0.38 6.22 4.65
C LEU A 105 1.07 6.31 5.09
N ILE A 106 1.96 5.66 4.34
CA ILE A 106 3.41 5.81 4.46
C ILE A 106 3.93 6.42 3.16
N ALA A 107 4.36 7.68 3.23
CA ALA A 107 4.90 8.41 2.10
C ALA A 107 6.42 8.52 2.22
N TYR A 108 7.15 7.83 1.35
CA TYR A 108 8.60 7.84 1.29
C TYR A 108 9.07 8.77 0.18
N LYS A 109 10.06 9.61 0.47
CA LYS A 109 10.69 10.48 -0.51
C LYS A 109 12.19 10.48 -0.28
N ARG A 110 12.95 10.30 -1.35
CA ARG A 110 14.40 10.54 -1.38
C ARG A 110 14.64 11.97 -1.86
N GLU A 111 15.27 12.78 -1.04
CA GLU A 111 15.63 14.16 -1.38
C GLU A 111 17.03 14.22 -1.99
N THR A 112 17.29 15.25 -2.80
CA THR A 112 18.52 15.44 -3.59
C THR A 112 19.80 15.49 -2.78
N LEU A 113 19.75 15.89 -1.50
CA LEU A 113 20.91 15.99 -0.61
C LEU A 113 21.18 14.69 0.18
N GLY A 114 20.71 13.55 -0.31
CA GLY A 114 20.96 12.25 0.34
C GLY A 114 20.12 12.01 1.59
N PHE A 115 19.09 12.81 1.85
CA PHE A 115 18.16 12.57 2.95
C PHE A 115 17.01 11.68 2.50
N GLU A 116 16.70 10.67 3.30
CA GLU A 116 15.47 9.89 3.17
C GLU A 116 14.43 10.43 4.15
N ARG A 117 13.24 10.73 3.65
CA ARG A 117 12.10 11.17 4.47
C ARG A 117 10.98 10.16 4.37
N ILE A 118 10.40 9.81 5.51
CA ILE A 118 9.19 9.00 5.62
C ILE A 118 8.17 9.78 6.43
N ASP A 119 7.03 10.12 5.83
CA ASP A 119 5.87 10.62 6.56
C ASP A 119 4.88 9.46 6.77
N VAL A 120 4.43 9.26 8.01
CA VAL A 120 3.42 8.26 8.39
C VAL A 120 2.18 8.99 8.91
N TYR A 121 1.03 8.66 8.34
CA TYR A 121 -0.27 9.21 8.72
C TYR A 121 -1.20 8.08 9.12
N LYS A 122 -1.94 8.27 10.22
CA LYS A 122 -3.08 7.44 10.59
C LYS A 122 -4.38 8.18 10.27
N PHE A 123 -5.34 7.46 9.69
CA PHE A 123 -6.66 7.98 9.36
C PHE A 123 -7.74 7.27 10.18
N GLU A 124 -8.74 8.04 10.60
CA GLU A 124 -10.02 7.57 11.11
C GLU A 124 -11.12 8.35 10.38
N GLU A 125 -12.05 7.66 9.72
CA GLU A 125 -13.12 8.28 8.92
C GLU A 125 -12.61 9.37 7.95
N GLY A 126 -11.52 9.06 7.22
CA GLY A 126 -10.92 9.98 6.25
C GLY A 126 -10.16 11.17 6.85
N ARG A 127 -10.12 11.30 8.19
CA ARG A 127 -9.43 12.38 8.89
C ARG A 127 -8.09 11.90 9.43
N VAL A 128 -7.07 12.75 9.31
CA VAL A 128 -5.76 12.47 9.92
C VAL A 128 -5.86 12.66 11.43
N VAL A 129 -5.68 11.57 12.18
CA VAL A 129 -5.69 11.59 13.66
C VAL A 129 -4.28 11.53 14.25
N GLU A 130 -3.31 11.01 13.48
CA GLU A 130 -1.92 10.96 13.90
C GLU A 130 -0.99 11.21 12.71
N LYS A 131 0.12 11.90 12.97
CA LYS A 131 1.18 12.14 11.99
C LYS A 131 2.55 12.01 12.65
N LYS A 132 3.44 11.24 12.02
CA LYS A 132 4.85 11.11 12.38
C LYS A 132 5.72 11.31 11.14
N THR A 133 6.84 12.00 11.30
CA THR A 133 7.84 12.19 10.23
C THR A 133 9.18 11.68 10.70
N TYR A 134 9.81 10.84 9.89
CA TYR A 134 11.14 10.29 10.12
C TYR A 134 12.06 10.79 9.03
N VAL A 135 13.27 11.21 9.42
CA VAL A 135 14.30 11.66 8.49
C VAL A 135 15.58 10.91 8.81
N ARG A 136 16.18 10.31 7.79
CA ARG A 136 17.52 9.70 7.88
C ARG A 136 18.49 10.51 7.05
N ARG A 137 19.60 10.90 7.67
CA ARG A 137 20.78 11.43 6.97
C ARG A 137 21.63 10.24 6.51
N SER A 138 21.88 10.14 5.20
CA SER A 138 22.80 9.14 4.63
C SER A 138 24.23 9.66 4.70
#